data_AF-A0AA39PJ07-F1
#
_entry.id   AF-A0AA39PJ07-F1
#
_cell.length_a   1.000
_cell.length_b   1.000
_cell.length_c   1.000
_cell.angle_alpha   90.00
_cell.angle_beta   90.00
_cell.angle_gamma   90.00
#
_symmetry.space_group_name_H-M   'P 1'
#
loop_
_entity.id
_entity.type
_entity.pdbx_description
1 polymer ?
#
loop_
_entity_poly.entity_id
_entity_poly.type
_entity_poly.pdbx_seq_one_letter_code
_entity_poly.pdbx_strand_id
1 'polypeptide(L)'
;MEHQFTYKYLSKNPTGILHKKDNANSVRPFDGRLGMLIDKEWLIITPNVSGLYQPPLGINREMYMRADFKYSADNPLLWPQFYVHSDPWLSCIQKHPRGLLDRDFLPLYEPITWSDFNTSGSLLQDNQLGKLQDISLAQLCTSAQKIVNISESQSWGPSESLLWDFRCGLSTLLHCLESLPFTFNRLCLTVSETQCVAIEMCAIIDYITVYRPHMLAANVPPSTTADSELIGAFTTDPVIVEEFFRARIPVWLLLKLDQLPFT
;
A
#
# COMPACT_ATOMS: atom_id res chain seq x y z
N MET A 1 -32.39 -12.41 25.97
CA MET A 1 -31.28 -12.84 25.11
C MET A 1 -30.39 -11.63 24.89
N GLU A 2 -29.68 -11.21 25.94
CA GLU A 2 -28.77 -10.07 25.89
C GLU A 2 -27.38 -10.60 26.29
N HIS A 3 -26.33 -10.15 25.59
CA HIS A 3 -24.89 -10.27 25.94
C HIS A 3 -23.97 -11.18 25.11
N GLN A 4 -24.39 -11.80 24.00
CA GLN A 4 -23.48 -12.65 23.20
C GLN A 4 -22.44 -11.88 22.34
N PHE A 5 -22.54 -10.56 22.20
CA PHE A 5 -21.60 -9.76 21.40
C PHE A 5 -20.97 -8.59 22.16
N THR A 6 -20.82 -8.72 23.48
CA THR A 6 -20.06 -7.72 24.26
C THR A 6 -18.56 -7.93 24.11
N TYR A 7 -17.76 -6.86 24.28
CA TYR A 7 -16.30 -6.94 24.25
C TYR A 7 -15.78 -8.01 25.20
N LYS A 8 -16.27 -8.03 26.44
CA LYS A 8 -15.88 -9.02 27.47
C LYS A 8 -16.20 -10.46 27.07
N TYR A 9 -17.26 -10.67 26.31
CA TYR A 9 -17.62 -11.99 25.81
C TYR A 9 -16.74 -12.38 24.62
N LEU A 10 -16.63 -11.52 23.60
CA LEU A 10 -15.87 -11.79 22.38
C LEU A 10 -14.36 -11.86 22.63
N SER A 11 -13.84 -11.15 23.64
CA SER A 11 -12.44 -11.28 24.07
C SER A 11 -12.12 -12.67 24.62
N LYS A 12 -13.14 -13.36 25.17
CA LYS A 12 -13.03 -14.74 25.66
C LYS A 12 -13.46 -15.78 24.63
N ASN A 13 -14.26 -15.38 23.64
CA ASN A 13 -14.85 -16.22 22.62
C ASN A 13 -14.65 -15.58 21.22
N PRO A 14 -13.41 -15.53 20.71
CA PRO A 14 -13.08 -14.80 19.48
C PRO A 14 -13.79 -15.38 18.23
N THR A 15 -14.19 -16.64 18.27
CA THR A 15 -14.97 -17.30 17.20
C THR A 15 -16.34 -16.64 16.98
N GLY A 16 -16.89 -15.95 17.98
CA GLY A 16 -18.15 -15.20 17.85
C GLY A 16 -18.07 -14.05 16.85
N ILE A 17 -16.88 -13.52 16.56
CA ILE A 17 -16.69 -12.47 15.55
C ILE A 17 -17.08 -12.98 14.14
N LEU A 18 -16.88 -14.27 13.89
CA LEU A 18 -17.15 -14.91 12.59
C LEU A 18 -18.44 -15.74 12.62
N HIS A 19 -19.41 -15.37 13.45
CA HIS A 19 -20.66 -16.13 13.63
C HIS A 19 -21.48 -16.31 12.33
N LYS A 20 -21.27 -15.44 11.33
CA LYS A 20 -21.90 -15.55 9.99
C LYS A 20 -21.11 -16.41 8.99
N LYS A 21 -19.98 -16.98 9.41
CA LYS A 21 -19.16 -17.80 8.52
C LYS A 21 -19.90 -19.07 8.15
N ASP A 22 -20.42 -19.10 6.94
CA ASP A 22 -20.97 -20.31 6.33
C ASP A 22 -19.82 -21.17 5.79
N ASN A 23 -19.61 -22.35 6.37
CA ASN A 23 -18.56 -23.27 5.93
C ASN A 23 -18.95 -24.07 4.67
N ALA A 24 -20.22 -24.02 4.24
CA ALA A 24 -20.72 -24.76 3.08
C ALA A 24 -20.72 -23.94 1.78
N ASN A 25 -20.75 -22.60 1.89
CA ASN A 25 -20.84 -21.69 0.74
C ASN A 25 -19.53 -20.89 0.53
N SER A 26 -19.39 -20.32 -0.68
CA SER A 26 -18.31 -19.37 -0.94
C SER A 26 -18.48 -18.11 -0.09
N VAL A 27 -17.36 -17.63 0.47
CA VAL A 27 -17.31 -16.37 1.26
C VAL A 27 -17.82 -15.22 0.40
N ARG A 28 -18.74 -14.40 0.94
CA ARG A 28 -19.29 -13.18 0.33
C ARG A 28 -18.55 -11.92 0.82
N PRO A 29 -18.73 -10.75 0.19
CA PRO A 29 -18.02 -9.53 0.59
C PRO A 29 -18.18 -9.12 2.05
N PHE A 30 -19.32 -9.43 2.67
CA PHE A 30 -19.61 -9.04 4.06
C PHE A 30 -19.42 -10.19 5.06
N ASP A 31 -18.94 -11.34 4.59
CA ASP A 31 -18.64 -12.47 5.46
C ASP A 31 -17.25 -12.28 6.07
N GLY A 32 -17.13 -12.55 7.38
CA GLY A 32 -15.83 -12.55 8.05
C GLY A 32 -15.08 -13.84 7.77
N ARG A 33 -14.06 -13.82 6.90
CA ARG A 33 -13.08 -14.90 6.80
C ARG A 33 -12.14 -14.91 8.01
N LEU A 34 -11.67 -13.72 8.39
CA LEU A 34 -10.93 -13.45 9.62
C LEU A 34 -11.49 -12.20 10.29
N GLY A 35 -11.27 -12.09 11.59
CA GLY A 35 -11.67 -10.91 12.35
C GLY A 35 -11.04 -10.88 13.73
N MET A 36 -11.01 -9.69 14.31
CA MET A 36 -10.37 -9.41 15.60
C MET A 36 -11.03 -8.20 16.25
N LEU A 37 -11.08 -8.20 17.58
CA LEU A 37 -11.39 -6.99 18.34
C LEU A 37 -10.18 -6.06 18.33
N ILE A 38 -10.37 -4.81 17.96
CA ILE A 38 -9.32 -3.80 18.05
C ILE A 38 -9.32 -3.21 19.47
N ASP A 39 -10.49 -2.80 19.95
CA ASP A 39 -10.68 -2.28 21.29
C ASP A 39 -12.11 -2.59 21.79
N LYS A 40 -12.59 -1.83 22.79
CA LYS A 40 -13.91 -2.02 23.40
C LYS A 40 -15.07 -1.65 22.47
N GLU A 41 -14.83 -0.80 21.48
CA GLU A 41 -15.83 -0.22 20.59
C GLU A 41 -15.70 -0.73 19.17
N TRP A 42 -14.52 -1.15 18.74
CA TRP A 42 -14.22 -1.49 17.36
C TRP A 42 -13.75 -2.92 17.18
N LEU A 43 -14.20 -3.50 16.07
CA LEU A 43 -13.69 -4.74 15.54
C LEU A 43 -13.33 -4.58 14.08
N ILE A 44 -12.49 -5.49 13.61
CA ILE A 44 -12.10 -5.59 12.22
C ILE A 44 -12.49 -6.97 11.68
N ILE A 45 -13.01 -6.99 10.45
CA ILE A 45 -13.22 -8.22 9.70
C ILE A 45 -12.64 -8.08 8.29
N THR A 46 -12.32 -9.20 7.67
CA THR A 46 -11.92 -9.26 6.27
C THR A 46 -12.61 -10.44 5.60
N PRO A 47 -13.14 -10.24 4.38
CA PRO A 47 -13.71 -11.32 3.59
C PRO A 47 -12.67 -12.06 2.73
N ASN A 48 -11.59 -11.41 2.29
CA ASN A 48 -10.77 -11.91 1.18
C ASN A 48 -9.29 -12.13 1.50
N VAL A 49 -8.79 -11.69 2.66
CA VAL A 49 -7.39 -11.91 3.06
C VAL A 49 -7.18 -12.99 4.12
N SER A 50 -5.95 -13.51 4.20
CA SER A 50 -5.51 -14.53 5.17
C SER A 50 -4.71 -13.97 6.36
N GLY A 51 -4.55 -12.64 6.46
CA GLY A 51 -3.82 -11.97 7.55
C GLY A 51 -4.55 -10.73 8.05
N LEU A 52 -4.36 -10.38 9.32
CA LEU A 52 -4.93 -9.16 9.90
C LEU A 52 -3.83 -8.13 10.12
N TYR A 53 -4.07 -6.90 9.69
CA TYR A 53 -3.24 -5.75 9.99
C TYR A 53 -3.90 -4.94 11.11
N GLN A 54 -3.06 -4.33 11.95
CA GLN A 54 -3.54 -3.35 12.91
C GLN A 54 -3.76 -2.01 12.19
N PRO A 55 -4.98 -1.44 12.20
CA PRO A 55 -5.22 -0.16 11.55
C PRO A 55 -4.44 0.95 12.26
N PRO A 56 -3.95 1.96 11.51
CA PRO A 56 -3.25 3.11 12.08
C PRO A 56 -4.24 4.04 12.81
N LEU A 57 -4.78 3.59 13.95
CA LEU A 57 -5.74 4.33 14.79
C LEU A 57 -5.05 5.20 15.84
N GLY A 58 -5.75 6.24 16.29
CA GLY A 58 -5.37 7.11 17.41
C GLY A 58 -5.40 8.60 17.05
N ILE A 59 -5.86 9.43 17.98
CA ILE A 59 -5.93 10.90 17.81
C ILE A 59 -4.57 11.60 17.94
N ASN A 60 -3.60 10.96 18.60
CA ASN A 60 -2.26 11.50 18.88
C ASN A 60 -1.17 10.61 18.27
N ARG A 61 -1.38 10.13 17.04
CA ARG A 61 -0.34 9.37 16.33
C ARG A 61 0.77 10.34 15.93
N GLU A 62 1.97 10.09 16.44
CA GLU A 62 3.16 10.82 16.01
C GLU A 62 3.76 10.15 14.78
N MET A 63 3.69 10.83 13.64
CA MET A 63 4.37 10.43 12.42
C MET A 63 5.80 10.98 12.45
N TYR A 64 6.78 10.08 12.36
CA TYR A 64 8.19 10.46 12.22
C TYR A 64 8.94 9.46 11.35
N MET A 65 9.92 9.99 10.63
CA MET A 65 10.81 9.22 9.78
C MET A 65 11.67 8.27 10.62
N ARG A 66 11.78 7.03 10.18
CA ARG A 66 12.59 5.99 10.82
C ARG A 66 13.98 5.90 10.20
N ALA A 67 14.83 5.04 10.77
CA ALA A 67 16.20 4.85 10.30
C ALA A 67 16.31 4.31 8.86
N ASP A 68 15.22 3.71 8.35
CA ASP A 68 15.09 3.28 6.95
C ASP A 68 14.52 4.37 6.03
N PHE A 69 14.41 5.60 6.52
CA PHE A 69 13.85 6.77 5.81
C PHE A 69 12.36 6.63 5.44
N LYS A 70 11.65 5.69 6.05
CA LYS A 70 10.21 5.46 5.84
C LYS A 70 9.40 5.81 7.09
N TYR A 71 8.08 5.84 6.95
CA TYR A 71 7.13 6.23 8.01
C TYR A 71 6.40 5.05 8.68
N SER A 72 6.97 3.84 8.61
CA SER A 72 6.38 2.64 9.23
C SER A 72 4.90 2.44 8.81
N ALA A 73 3.99 2.22 9.77
CA ALA A 73 2.56 2.00 9.53
C ALA A 73 1.83 3.21 8.92
N ASP A 74 2.43 4.39 8.94
CA ASP A 74 1.88 5.60 8.31
C ASP A 74 2.39 5.78 6.86
N ASN A 75 3.22 4.86 6.36
CA ASN A 75 3.66 4.84 4.97
C ASN A 75 2.72 3.95 4.11
N PRO A 76 2.01 4.51 3.12
CA PRO A 76 1.10 3.75 2.24
C PRO A 76 1.80 2.67 1.41
N LEU A 77 3.12 2.79 1.17
CA LEU A 77 3.89 1.78 0.45
C LEU A 77 4.13 0.50 1.26
N LEU A 78 4.03 0.58 2.59
CA LEU A 78 4.40 -0.52 3.49
C LEU A 78 3.21 -1.10 4.24
N TRP A 79 2.18 -0.29 4.47
CA TRP A 79 1.08 -0.63 5.35
C TRP A 79 -0.26 -0.16 4.79
N PRO A 80 -1.33 -0.96 4.93
CA PRO A 80 -2.66 -0.53 4.49
C PRO A 80 -3.07 0.76 5.17
N GLN A 81 -3.59 1.70 4.39
CA GLN A 81 -4.16 2.95 4.91
C GLN A 81 -5.68 2.87 4.90
N PHE A 82 -6.33 3.84 5.56
CA PHE A 82 -7.76 4.02 5.36
C PHE A 82 -8.02 4.44 3.93
N TYR A 83 -9.05 3.84 3.33
CA TYR A 83 -9.49 4.21 2.00
C TYR A 83 -9.94 5.68 1.98
N VAL A 84 -9.43 6.43 0.99
CA VAL A 84 -9.82 7.82 0.73
C VAL A 84 -10.19 7.93 -0.74
N HIS A 85 -11.34 8.54 -1.03
CA HIS A 85 -11.85 8.69 -2.40
C HIS A 85 -10.97 9.58 -3.30
N SER A 86 -10.17 10.48 -2.72
CA SER A 86 -9.22 11.31 -3.48
C SER A 86 -8.07 10.50 -4.04
N ASP A 87 -7.64 9.46 -3.32
CA ASP A 87 -6.43 8.69 -3.62
C ASP A 87 -6.72 7.17 -3.60
N PRO A 88 -7.70 6.68 -4.38
CA PRO A 88 -8.16 5.29 -4.29
C PRO A 88 -7.09 4.29 -4.73
N TRP A 89 -6.14 4.72 -5.57
CA TRP A 89 -5.04 3.89 -6.06
C TRP A 89 -4.05 3.47 -4.98
N LEU A 90 -3.99 4.14 -3.82
CA LEU A 90 -3.08 3.73 -2.73
C LEU A 90 -3.36 2.30 -2.25
N SER A 91 -4.60 1.83 -2.37
CA SER A 91 -4.96 0.44 -2.08
C SER A 91 -4.38 -0.58 -3.07
N CYS A 92 -4.01 -0.12 -4.27
CA CYS A 92 -3.44 -0.89 -5.36
C CYS A 92 -1.91 -0.87 -5.37
N ILE A 93 -1.27 -0.24 -4.37
CA ILE A 93 0.19 -0.30 -4.28
C ILE A 93 0.63 -1.75 -4.14
N GLN A 94 1.54 -2.15 -5.01
CA GLN A 94 2.18 -3.45 -4.95
C GLN A 94 3.20 -3.48 -3.81
N LYS A 95 3.21 -4.58 -3.08
CA LYS A 95 4.25 -4.92 -2.11
C LYS A 95 5.54 -5.21 -2.85
N HIS A 96 6.63 -5.16 -2.09
CA HIS A 96 7.93 -5.60 -2.59
C HIS A 96 7.82 -6.94 -3.34
N PRO A 97 8.22 -7.01 -4.62
CA PRO A 97 8.16 -8.23 -5.40
C PRO A 97 8.92 -9.35 -4.70
N ARG A 98 8.28 -10.48 -4.42
CA ARG A 98 8.92 -11.67 -3.82
C ARG A 98 9.33 -12.73 -4.85
N GLY A 99 8.93 -12.55 -6.11
CA GLY A 99 9.12 -13.49 -7.21
C GLY A 99 10.24 -13.10 -8.19
N LEU A 100 10.68 -14.07 -9.01
CA LEU A 100 11.75 -13.89 -10.00
C LEU A 100 11.35 -13.12 -11.26
N LEU A 101 10.04 -12.91 -11.48
CA LEU A 101 9.50 -12.46 -12.76
C LEU A 101 9.53 -10.93 -12.93
N ASP A 102 9.75 -10.16 -11.86
CA ASP A 102 9.63 -8.70 -11.89
C ASP A 102 10.88 -7.98 -11.37
N ARG A 103 12.06 -8.55 -11.72
CA ARG A 103 13.37 -7.98 -11.34
C ARG A 103 13.59 -6.56 -11.83
N ASP A 104 12.87 -6.19 -12.88
CA ASP A 104 12.95 -4.91 -13.55
C ASP A 104 12.47 -3.74 -12.68
N PHE A 105 11.63 -3.98 -11.67
CA PHE A 105 11.17 -2.96 -10.72
C PHE A 105 11.79 -3.10 -9.34
N LEU A 106 12.64 -4.11 -9.06
CA LEU A 106 13.30 -4.26 -7.77
C LEU A 106 14.03 -3.00 -7.27
N PRO A 107 14.74 -2.22 -8.12
CA PRO A 107 15.37 -0.97 -7.69
C PRO A 107 14.39 0.06 -7.10
N LEU A 108 13.08 -0.08 -7.34
CA LEU A 108 12.05 0.79 -6.75
C LEU A 108 11.73 0.42 -5.29
N TYR A 109 12.09 -0.78 -4.84
CA TYR A 109 11.74 -1.28 -3.50
C TYR A 109 12.95 -1.46 -2.58
N GLU A 110 14.14 -1.62 -3.15
CA GLU A 110 15.37 -1.88 -2.39
C GLU A 110 15.93 -0.59 -1.74
N PRO A 111 16.25 -0.62 -0.44
CA PRO A 111 16.82 0.54 0.23
C PRO A 111 18.27 0.79 -0.21
N ILE A 112 18.66 2.06 -0.27
CA ILE A 112 20.05 2.46 -0.51
C ILE A 112 20.91 2.18 0.72
N THR A 113 22.09 1.63 0.47
CA THR A 113 23.07 1.32 1.51
C THR A 113 24.34 2.15 1.32
N TRP A 114 25.25 2.11 2.31
CA TRP A 114 26.54 2.78 2.19
C TRP A 114 27.39 2.30 1.02
N SER A 115 27.21 1.04 0.56
CA SER A 115 27.94 0.56 -0.61
C SER A 115 27.49 1.22 -1.91
N ASP A 116 26.32 1.84 -1.94
CA ASP A 116 25.81 2.59 -3.10
C ASP A 116 26.25 4.07 -3.10
N PHE A 117 26.99 4.52 -2.07
CA PHE A 117 27.35 5.92 -1.89
C PHE A 117 28.81 6.19 -2.27
N ASN A 118 29.02 6.88 -3.39
CA ASN A 118 30.32 7.29 -3.87
C ASN A 118 30.72 8.65 -3.27
N THR A 119 31.58 8.62 -2.26
CA THR A 119 32.13 9.82 -1.61
C THR A 119 33.28 10.43 -2.42
N SER A 120 33.31 11.75 -2.54
CA SER A 120 34.37 12.45 -3.29
C SER A 120 35.65 12.74 -2.47
N GLY A 121 35.87 12.11 -1.30
CA GLY A 121 37.00 12.42 -0.39
C GLY A 121 37.54 11.24 0.42
N SER A 122 38.81 11.33 0.86
CA SER A 122 39.57 10.17 1.39
C SER A 122 39.43 9.86 2.89
N LEU A 123 38.53 10.51 3.64
CA LEU A 123 38.40 10.29 5.09
C LEU A 123 36.95 10.40 5.58
N LEU A 124 36.40 9.30 6.10
CA LEU A 124 35.08 9.21 6.74
C LEU A 124 34.88 10.35 7.75
N GLN A 125 34.14 11.37 7.36
CA GLN A 125 33.63 12.44 8.24
C GLN A 125 32.11 12.51 8.07
N ASP A 126 31.39 12.81 9.15
CA ASP A 126 29.93 12.71 9.25
C ASP A 126 29.10 13.64 8.35
N ASN A 127 29.71 14.35 7.40
CA ASN A 127 29.02 15.24 6.45
C ASN A 127 29.64 15.20 5.04
N GLN A 128 30.26 14.07 4.66
CA GLN A 128 30.79 13.94 3.31
C GLN A 128 29.68 14.03 2.27
N LEU A 129 29.95 14.84 1.25
CA LEU A 129 29.17 14.89 0.04
C LEU A 129 29.61 13.78 -0.90
N GLY A 130 28.63 13.10 -1.47
CA GLY A 130 28.82 12.03 -2.44
C GLY A 130 27.64 11.93 -3.39
N LYS A 131 27.71 10.97 -4.29
CA LYS A 131 26.64 10.65 -5.24
C LYS A 131 26.20 9.21 -5.10
N LEU A 132 25.02 8.91 -5.63
CA LEU A 132 24.64 7.52 -5.87
C LEU A 132 25.62 6.90 -6.87
N GLN A 133 25.98 5.64 -6.67
CA GLN A 133 26.76 4.88 -7.62
C GLN A 133 26.08 4.85 -8.99
N ASP A 134 26.87 4.98 -10.05
CA ASP A 134 26.37 5.00 -11.42
C ASP A 134 25.53 3.76 -11.76
N ILE A 135 25.90 2.59 -11.23
CA ILE A 135 25.17 1.33 -11.44
C ILE A 135 23.79 1.42 -10.76
N SER A 136 23.73 1.78 -9.48
CA SER A 136 22.47 1.89 -8.73
C SER A 136 21.57 2.99 -9.29
N LEU A 137 22.16 4.12 -9.73
CA LEU A 137 21.44 5.18 -10.42
C LEU A 137 20.86 4.71 -11.76
N ALA A 138 21.67 4.04 -12.60
CA ALA A 138 21.22 3.53 -13.89
C ALA A 138 20.07 2.50 -13.73
N GLN A 139 20.15 1.64 -12.72
CA GLN A 139 19.09 0.69 -12.39
C GLN A 139 17.80 1.41 -11.99
N LEU A 140 17.87 2.37 -11.07
CA LEU A 140 16.73 3.16 -10.63
C LEU A 140 16.08 3.93 -11.81
N CYS A 141 16.89 4.60 -12.62
CA CYS A 141 16.44 5.31 -13.82
C CYS A 141 15.76 4.36 -14.81
N THR A 142 16.32 3.17 -15.02
CA THR A 142 15.75 2.17 -15.94
C THR A 142 14.36 1.71 -15.46
N SER A 143 14.20 1.42 -14.18
CA SER A 143 12.91 1.03 -13.60
C SER A 143 11.90 2.18 -13.69
N ALA A 144 12.29 3.40 -13.33
CA ALA A 144 11.43 4.58 -13.40
C ALA A 144 10.99 4.90 -14.85
N GLN A 145 11.91 4.80 -15.82
CA GLN A 145 11.61 5.09 -17.22
C GLN A 145 10.58 4.13 -17.82
N LYS A 146 10.54 2.87 -17.37
CA LYS A 146 9.49 1.92 -17.81
C LYS A 146 8.10 2.44 -17.46
N ILE A 147 7.95 3.00 -16.26
CA ILE A 147 6.68 3.54 -15.76
C ILE A 147 6.30 4.80 -16.53
N VAL A 148 7.27 5.69 -16.76
CA VAL A 148 7.09 6.88 -17.60
C VAL A 148 6.61 6.48 -18.99
N ASN A 149 7.28 5.54 -19.64
CA ASN A 149 6.92 5.07 -20.98
C ASN A 149 5.49 4.50 -21.02
N ILE A 150 5.08 3.72 -20.01
CA ILE A 150 3.70 3.22 -19.92
C ILE A 150 2.74 4.41 -19.82
N SER A 151 3.01 5.39 -18.96
CA SER A 151 2.15 6.56 -18.79
C SER A 151 2.09 7.47 -20.03
N GLU A 152 3.05 7.39 -20.94
CA GLU A 152 3.06 8.16 -22.20
C GLU A 152 2.48 7.37 -23.37
N SER A 153 2.28 6.05 -23.21
CA SER A 153 1.86 5.17 -24.30
C SER A 153 0.42 5.37 -24.76
N GLN A 154 -0.42 6.02 -23.93
CA GLN A 154 -1.84 6.24 -24.22
C GLN A 154 -2.38 7.46 -23.47
N SER A 155 -3.60 7.87 -23.80
CA SER A 155 -4.32 8.89 -23.03
C SER A 155 -5.03 8.27 -21.82
N TRP A 156 -4.95 8.96 -20.68
CA TRP A 156 -5.53 8.53 -19.41
C TRP A 156 -6.81 9.26 -19.04
N GLY A 157 -7.37 10.02 -19.98
CA GLY A 157 -8.62 10.75 -19.80
C GLY A 157 -8.56 11.70 -18.60
N PRO A 158 -9.51 11.61 -17.64
CA PRO A 158 -9.53 12.48 -16.46
C PRO A 158 -8.28 12.42 -15.58
N SER A 159 -7.52 11.32 -15.63
CA SER A 159 -6.33 11.13 -14.80
C SER A 159 -5.03 11.64 -15.47
N GLU A 160 -5.11 12.22 -16.67
CA GLU A 160 -3.93 12.67 -17.41
C GLU A 160 -3.14 13.75 -16.67
N SER A 161 -3.83 14.71 -16.04
CA SER A 161 -3.18 15.77 -15.27
C SER A 161 -2.45 15.22 -14.04
N LEU A 162 -3.05 14.25 -13.35
CA LEU A 162 -2.43 13.59 -12.21
C LEU A 162 -1.16 12.86 -12.63
N LEU A 163 -1.20 12.04 -13.68
CA LEU A 163 -0.02 11.34 -14.18
C LEU A 163 1.06 12.29 -14.69
N TRP A 164 0.66 13.44 -15.26
CA TRP A 164 1.59 14.50 -15.64
C TRP A 164 2.35 15.06 -14.43
N ASP A 165 1.65 15.36 -13.34
CA ASP A 165 2.29 15.88 -12.12
C ASP A 165 3.28 14.85 -11.53
N PHE A 166 2.93 13.57 -11.52
CA PHE A 166 3.82 12.48 -11.09
C PHE A 166 5.03 12.33 -12.01
N ARG A 167 4.87 12.42 -13.33
CA ARG A 167 6.00 12.44 -14.29
C ARG A 167 6.95 13.60 -14.02
N CYS A 168 6.42 14.80 -13.81
CA CYS A 168 7.23 15.98 -13.51
C CYS A 168 8.00 15.83 -12.19
N GLY A 169 7.34 15.34 -11.14
CA GLY A 169 7.98 15.06 -9.85
C GLY A 169 9.09 14.03 -9.96
N LEU A 170 8.81 12.91 -10.64
CA LEU A 170 9.76 11.82 -10.85
C LEU A 170 10.98 12.28 -11.65
N SER A 171 10.77 13.02 -12.74
CA SER A 171 11.84 13.59 -13.57
C SER A 171 12.72 14.55 -12.77
N THR A 172 12.11 15.40 -11.94
CA THR A 172 12.84 16.35 -11.08
C THR A 172 13.73 15.62 -10.08
N LEU A 173 13.21 14.59 -9.41
CA LEU A 173 13.96 13.82 -8.42
C LEU A 173 15.13 13.03 -9.05
N LEU A 174 14.90 12.40 -10.20
CA LEU A 174 15.95 11.71 -10.96
C LEU A 174 17.06 12.67 -11.40
N HIS A 175 16.68 13.85 -11.90
CA HIS A 175 17.66 14.88 -12.29
C HIS A 175 18.48 15.39 -11.10
N CYS A 176 17.85 15.51 -9.93
CA CYS A 176 18.54 15.84 -8.69
C CYS A 176 19.57 14.76 -8.32
N LEU A 177 19.19 13.48 -8.39
CA LEU A 177 20.08 12.34 -8.09
C LEU A 177 21.29 12.27 -9.03
N GLU A 178 21.11 12.62 -10.31
CA GLU A 178 22.18 12.64 -11.31
C GLU A 178 23.12 13.85 -11.11
N SER A 179 22.54 15.03 -10.87
CA SER A 179 23.26 16.29 -10.97
C SER A 179 23.93 16.69 -9.65
N LEU A 180 23.26 16.47 -8.52
CA LEU A 180 23.65 17.06 -7.24
C LEU A 180 24.42 16.06 -6.36
N PRO A 181 25.42 16.53 -5.59
CA PRO A 181 25.97 15.75 -4.50
C PRO A 181 25.12 15.90 -3.23
N PHE A 182 25.09 14.86 -2.41
CA PHE A 182 24.28 14.78 -1.18
C PHE A 182 25.12 14.27 -0.01
N THR A 183 24.73 14.62 1.21
CA THR A 183 25.06 13.79 2.38
C THR A 183 24.32 12.46 2.29
N PHE A 184 24.86 11.37 2.84
CA PHE A 184 24.24 10.04 2.78
C PHE A 184 22.74 10.04 3.15
N ASN A 185 22.37 10.65 4.29
CA ASN A 185 20.96 10.71 4.71
C ASN A 185 20.06 11.43 3.70
N ARG A 186 20.55 12.51 3.09
CA ARG A 186 19.80 13.25 2.07
C ARG A 186 19.70 12.44 0.79
N LEU A 187 20.72 11.66 0.43
CA LEU A 187 20.65 10.74 -0.70
C LEU A 187 19.59 9.66 -0.47
N CYS A 188 19.62 8.99 0.69
CA CYS A 188 18.64 7.96 1.03
C CYS A 188 17.21 8.51 1.00
N LEU A 189 17.00 9.73 1.51
CA LEU A 189 15.71 10.40 1.45
C LEU A 189 15.28 10.67 0.00
N THR A 190 16.13 11.31 -0.81
CA THR A 190 15.79 11.62 -2.22
C THR A 190 15.51 10.33 -3.01
N VAL A 191 16.26 9.24 -2.78
CA VAL A 191 15.97 7.96 -3.44
C VAL A 191 14.64 7.38 -2.95
N SER A 192 14.36 7.42 -1.65
CA SER A 192 13.09 6.93 -1.10
C SER A 192 11.88 7.71 -1.66
N GLU A 193 12.02 9.02 -1.85
CA GLU A 193 11.01 9.86 -2.51
C GLU A 193 10.84 9.49 -3.98
N THR A 194 11.92 9.29 -4.74
CA THR A 194 11.88 8.82 -6.14
C THR A 194 11.15 7.49 -6.26
N GLN A 195 11.48 6.54 -5.38
CA GLN A 195 10.85 5.23 -5.30
C GLN A 195 9.35 5.34 -5.02
N CYS A 196 8.96 6.20 -4.06
CA CYS A 196 7.58 6.45 -3.70
C CYS A 196 6.75 6.95 -4.89
N VAL A 197 7.23 8.00 -5.55
CA VAL A 197 6.55 8.61 -6.71
C VAL A 197 6.40 7.58 -7.84
N ALA A 198 7.45 6.80 -8.13
CA ALA A 198 7.41 5.77 -9.16
C ALA A 198 6.39 4.66 -8.83
N ILE A 199 6.42 4.13 -7.61
CA ILE A 199 5.51 3.04 -7.19
C ILE A 199 4.05 3.52 -7.17
N GLU A 200 3.80 4.73 -6.67
CA GLU A 200 2.45 5.31 -6.69
C GLU A 200 1.93 5.51 -8.11
N MET A 201 2.81 5.94 -9.03
CA MET A 201 2.46 6.09 -10.43
C MET A 201 2.09 4.75 -11.09
N CYS A 202 2.79 3.65 -10.76
CA CYS A 202 2.36 2.29 -11.12
C CYS A 202 0.96 1.98 -10.56
N ALA A 203 0.74 2.27 -9.27
CA ALA A 203 -0.54 1.99 -8.63
C ALA A 203 -1.70 2.77 -9.29
N ILE A 204 -1.47 4.02 -9.73
CA ILE A 204 -2.45 4.82 -10.49
C ILE A 204 -2.79 4.11 -11.81
N ILE A 205 -1.77 3.69 -12.56
CA ILE A 205 -1.94 2.99 -13.84
C ILE A 205 -2.73 1.69 -13.65
N ASP A 206 -2.33 0.85 -12.69
CA ASP A 206 -2.99 -0.42 -12.39
C ASP A 206 -4.42 -0.21 -11.88
N TYR A 207 -4.64 0.81 -11.06
CA TYR A 207 -5.98 1.18 -10.60
C TYR A 207 -6.91 1.50 -11.77
N ILE A 208 -6.46 2.32 -12.72
CA ILE A 208 -7.26 2.73 -13.88
C ILE A 208 -7.52 1.55 -14.83
N THR A 209 -6.49 0.75 -15.11
CA THR A 209 -6.52 -0.26 -16.19
C THR A 209 -7.03 -1.62 -15.74
N VAL A 210 -6.79 -2.01 -14.49
CA VAL A 210 -7.07 -3.35 -13.98
C VAL A 210 -8.15 -3.29 -12.91
N TYR A 211 -7.91 -2.55 -11.82
CA TYR A 211 -8.73 -2.72 -10.63
C TYR A 211 -10.07 -2.01 -10.69
N ARG A 212 -10.12 -0.76 -11.17
CA ARG A 212 -11.39 -0.01 -11.30
C ARG A 212 -12.39 -0.69 -12.25
N PRO A 213 -11.99 -1.22 -13.42
CA PRO A 213 -12.88 -2.04 -14.24
C PRO A 213 -13.45 -3.25 -13.49
N HIS A 214 -12.63 -3.94 -12.68
CA HIS A 214 -13.11 -5.07 -11.87
C HIS A 214 -14.04 -4.65 -10.72
N MET A 215 -13.81 -3.49 -10.09
CA MET A 215 -14.72 -2.95 -9.06
C MET A 215 -16.14 -2.73 -9.62
N LEU A 216 -16.21 -2.22 -10.86
CA LEU A 216 -17.45 -1.90 -11.57
C LEU A 216 -18.09 -3.10 -12.29
N ALA A 217 -17.40 -4.25 -12.34
CA ALA A 217 -17.89 -5.42 -13.04
C ALA A 217 -19.14 -5.99 -12.35
N ALA A 218 -20.15 -6.34 -13.14
CA ALA A 218 -21.40 -6.92 -12.63
C ALA A 218 -21.23 -8.36 -12.11
N ASN A 219 -20.19 -9.07 -12.54
CA ASN A 219 -19.93 -10.45 -12.18
C ASN A 219 -18.86 -10.53 -11.09
N VAL A 220 -19.13 -11.29 -10.03
CA VAL A 220 -18.13 -11.62 -8.99
C VAL A 220 -17.21 -12.72 -9.53
N PRO A 221 -15.87 -12.57 -9.47
CA PRO A 221 -14.96 -13.61 -9.92
C PRO A 221 -15.11 -14.91 -9.12
N PRO A 222 -14.82 -16.09 -9.71
CA PRO A 222 -14.97 -17.39 -9.05
C PRO A 222 -14.00 -17.58 -7.88
N SER A 223 -12.85 -16.89 -7.89
CA SER A 223 -11.95 -16.82 -6.74
C SER A 223 -12.10 -15.48 -6.03
N THR A 224 -12.43 -15.56 -4.76
CA THR A 224 -12.65 -14.41 -3.87
C THR A 224 -11.45 -14.13 -2.97
N THR A 225 -10.32 -14.81 -3.21
CA THR A 225 -9.09 -14.55 -2.47
C THR A 225 -8.41 -13.30 -3.04
N ALA A 226 -8.05 -12.39 -2.14
CA ALA A 226 -7.35 -11.16 -2.49
C ALA A 226 -6.00 -11.46 -3.14
N ASP A 227 -5.54 -10.53 -3.97
CA ASP A 227 -4.17 -10.49 -4.45
C ASP A 227 -3.23 -10.26 -3.26
N SER A 228 -2.36 -11.23 -2.99
CA SER A 228 -1.44 -11.17 -1.85
C SER A 228 -0.36 -10.11 -2.01
N GLU A 229 -0.11 -9.69 -3.25
CA GLU A 229 0.93 -8.73 -3.58
C GLU A 229 0.45 -7.28 -3.45
N LEU A 230 -0.83 -7.02 -3.21
CA LEU A 230 -1.33 -5.67 -2.96
C LEU A 230 -1.29 -5.29 -1.47
N ILE A 231 -1.08 -4.02 -1.18
CA ILE A 231 -1.18 -3.45 0.17
C ILE A 231 -2.63 -3.50 0.67
N GLY A 232 -3.59 -3.01 -0.12
CA GLY A 232 -5.01 -2.94 0.25
C GLY A 232 -5.36 -1.78 1.17
N ALA A 233 -6.57 -1.81 1.73
CA ALA A 233 -7.05 -0.72 2.58
C ALA A 233 -7.99 -1.13 3.72
N PHE A 234 -7.99 -0.31 4.75
CA PHE A 234 -9.03 -0.28 5.79
C PHE A 234 -10.21 0.56 5.31
N THR A 235 -11.44 0.17 5.65
CA THR A 235 -12.62 0.99 5.36
C THR A 235 -13.72 0.76 6.40
N THR A 236 -14.61 1.74 6.55
CA THR A 236 -15.89 1.58 7.26
C THR A 236 -17.07 1.52 6.28
N ASP A 237 -16.81 1.70 4.98
CA ASP A 237 -17.83 1.75 3.95
C ASP A 237 -18.06 0.35 3.33
N PRO A 238 -19.26 -0.24 3.50
CA PRO A 238 -19.58 -1.54 2.90
C PRO A 238 -19.55 -1.53 1.37
N VAL A 239 -19.79 -0.40 0.71
CA VAL A 239 -19.73 -0.31 -0.76
C VAL A 239 -18.30 -0.58 -1.24
N ILE A 240 -17.32 0.05 -0.58
CA ILE A 240 -15.89 -0.15 -0.88
C ILE A 240 -15.46 -1.59 -0.62
N VAL A 241 -16.00 -2.24 0.43
CA VAL A 241 -15.72 -3.67 0.68
C VAL A 241 -16.17 -4.52 -0.49
N GLU A 242 -17.38 -4.28 -1.01
CA GLU A 242 -17.89 -5.04 -2.13
C GLU A 242 -17.09 -4.79 -3.42
N GLU A 243 -16.76 -3.54 -3.71
CA GLU A 243 -15.92 -3.16 -4.86
C GLU A 243 -14.53 -3.81 -4.78
N PHE A 244 -13.87 -3.73 -3.62
CA PHE A 244 -12.53 -4.28 -3.42
C PHE A 244 -12.55 -5.80 -3.44
N PHE A 245 -13.61 -6.41 -2.91
CA PHE A 245 -13.81 -7.84 -2.99
C PHE A 245 -13.91 -8.33 -4.44
N ARG A 246 -14.68 -7.64 -5.29
CA ARG A 246 -14.78 -7.94 -6.73
C ARG A 246 -13.44 -7.72 -7.45
N ALA A 247 -12.74 -6.64 -7.11
CA ALA A 247 -11.43 -6.33 -7.66
C ALA A 247 -10.28 -7.16 -7.07
N ARG A 248 -10.57 -8.04 -6.10
CA ARG A 248 -9.59 -8.85 -5.37
C ARG A 248 -8.51 -8.01 -4.68
N ILE A 249 -8.83 -6.78 -4.29
CA ILE A 249 -7.96 -5.94 -3.47
C ILE A 249 -8.13 -6.34 -2.00
N PRO A 250 -7.04 -6.53 -1.23
CA PRO A 250 -7.10 -6.77 0.20
C PRO A 250 -7.92 -5.68 0.91
N VAL A 251 -8.96 -6.09 1.66
CA VAL A 251 -9.83 -5.14 2.37
C VAL A 251 -10.12 -5.58 3.79
N TRP A 252 -10.07 -4.63 4.71
CA TRP A 252 -10.43 -4.83 6.10
C TRP A 252 -11.53 -3.84 6.49
N LEU A 253 -12.71 -4.37 6.81
CA LEU A 253 -13.88 -3.61 7.25
C LEU A 253 -13.80 -3.39 8.76
N LEU A 254 -13.80 -2.12 9.18
CA LEU A 254 -13.95 -1.73 10.57
C LEU A 254 -15.43 -1.55 10.89
N LEU A 255 -15.88 -2.20 11.95
CA LEU A 255 -17.26 -2.13 12.44
C LEU A 255 -17.25 -1.68 13.90
N LYS A 256 -18.23 -0.88 14.25
CA LYS A 256 -18.52 -0.64 15.66
C LYS A 256 -19.21 -1.87 16.25
N LEU A 257 -18.86 -2.19 17.48
CA LEU A 257 -19.37 -3.36 18.19
C LEU A 257 -20.88 -3.26 18.45
N ASP A 258 -21.39 -2.06 18.67
CA ASP A 258 -22.83 -1.78 18.85
C ASP A 258 -23.66 -1.94 17.57
N GLN A 259 -23.00 -1.99 16.40
CA GLN A 259 -23.63 -2.21 15.10
C GLN A 259 -23.65 -3.68 14.70
N LEU A 260 -23.03 -4.58 15.48
CA LEU A 260 -23.20 -6.01 15.23
C LEU A 260 -24.66 -6.39 15.49
N PRO A 261 -25.35 -7.01 14.53
CA PRO A 261 -26.72 -7.43 14.73
C PRO A 261 -26.78 -8.43 15.88
N PHE A 262 -27.53 -8.09 16.92
CA PHE A 262 -27.92 -9.02 17.99
C PHE A 262 -28.89 -10.02 17.38
N THR A 263 -28.41 -11.18 16.97
CA THR A 263 -29.26 -12.34 16.66
C THR A 263 -29.07 -13.40 17.71
#